data_AF-A0A7C2N242-F1
#
_entry.id   AF-A0A7C2N242-F1
#
_cell.length_a   1.000
_cell.length_b   1.000
_cell.length_c   1.000
_cell.angle_alpha   90.00
_cell.angle_beta   90.00
_cell.angle_gamma   90.00
#
_symmetry.space_group_name_H-M   'P 1'
#
loop_
_entity.id
_entity.type
_entity.pdbx_description
1 polymer ?
#
loop_
_entity_poly.entity_id
_entity_poly.type
_entity_poly.pdbx_seq_one_letter_code
_entity_poly.pdbx_strand_id
1 'polypeptide(L)'
;MTYRLNSAQYLTPVAVYLVLMAIITLMTRFLSPDFVFPLAAILMFGMPFVMKSEVKGLRWKLRGVLIGVVLSVVILSLYVLLCVAAFDKPVRLDNVSYLVIIQHLLLVSVPEEVFFRGYLQEEMGNNLKAILMVSLLFAVGHLAVRCMGFGCSGAGYVENLLTFFPSLVMGYMYLVSRTLWANIIFHFLANVVYIATGGL
;
A
#
# COMPACT_ATOMS: atom_id res chain seq x y z
N MET A 1 -1.19 -5.30 33.61
CA MET A 1 0.08 -5.61 32.90
C MET A 1 0.39 -4.44 31.97
N THR A 2 1.16 -3.47 32.44
CA THR A 2 1.52 -2.25 31.71
C THR A 2 2.67 -2.58 30.76
N TYR A 3 2.38 -2.74 29.47
CA TYR A 3 3.41 -2.81 28.44
C TYR A 3 4.14 -1.47 28.40
N ARG A 4 5.36 -1.39 28.97
CA ARG A 4 6.29 -0.32 28.63
C ARG A 4 6.64 -0.50 27.16
N LEU A 5 6.08 0.37 26.31
CA LEU A 5 6.46 0.54 24.93
C LEU A 5 7.96 0.86 24.90
N ASN A 6 8.77 -0.10 24.46
CA ASN A 6 10.18 0.16 24.24
C ASN A 6 10.26 1.01 22.97
N SER A 7 10.61 2.29 23.08
CA SER A 7 10.74 3.21 21.94
C SER A 7 11.66 2.65 20.85
N ALA A 8 12.61 1.79 21.25
CA ALA A 8 13.48 1.03 20.36
C ALA A 8 12.74 0.15 19.35
N GLN A 9 11.54 -0.37 19.67
CA GLN A 9 10.78 -1.26 18.78
C GLN A 9 10.35 -0.57 17.48
N TYR A 10 10.18 0.76 17.49
CA TYR A 10 9.76 1.52 16.32
C TYR A 10 10.94 2.12 15.55
N LEU A 11 12.10 2.28 16.18
CA LEU A 11 13.22 3.04 15.64
C LEU A 11 13.78 2.38 14.37
N THR A 12 14.07 1.08 14.42
CA THR A 12 14.65 0.36 13.27
C THR A 12 13.70 0.29 12.08
N PRO A 13 12.42 -0.12 12.22
CA PRO A 13 11.49 -0.14 11.08
C PRO A 13 11.29 1.26 10.46
N VAL A 14 11.20 2.30 11.28
CA VAL A 14 11.08 3.68 10.78
C VAL A 14 12.35 4.13 10.05
N ALA A 15 13.54 3.83 10.58
CA ALA A 15 14.79 4.17 9.92
C ALA A 15 14.92 3.49 8.55
N VAL A 16 14.58 2.19 8.47
CA VAL A 16 14.54 1.45 7.20
C VAL A 16 13.56 2.08 6.22
N TYR A 17 12.35 2.41 6.68
CA TYR A 17 11.36 3.13 5.87
C TYR A 17 11.92 4.46 5.34
N LEU A 18 12.52 5.29 6.18
CA LEU A 18 13.04 6.60 5.78
C LEU A 18 14.14 6.48 4.72
N VAL A 19 15.07 5.55 4.91
CA VAL A 19 16.14 5.28 3.92
C VAL A 19 15.54 4.79 2.61
N LEU A 20 14.60 3.83 2.67
CA LEU A 20 13.98 3.26 1.47
C LEU A 20 13.20 4.31 0.69
N MET A 21 12.38 5.12 1.37
CA MET A 21 11.60 6.18 0.71
C MET A 21 12.51 7.27 0.15
N ALA A 22 13.61 7.61 0.83
CA ALA A 22 14.59 8.56 0.30
C ALA A 22 15.24 8.04 -0.98
N ILE A 23 15.66 6.77 -1.01
CA ILE A 23 16.23 6.13 -2.20
C ILE A 23 15.22 6.12 -3.35
N ILE A 24 14.00 5.63 -3.13
CA ILE A 24 12.98 5.56 -4.17
C ILE A 24 12.61 6.97 -4.68
N THR A 25 12.44 7.93 -3.77
CA THR A 25 12.17 9.33 -4.15
C THR A 25 13.31 9.91 -4.98
N LEU A 26 14.57 9.66 -4.60
CA LEU A 26 15.72 10.12 -5.37
C LEU A 26 15.76 9.47 -6.77
N MET A 27 15.50 8.17 -6.85
CA MET A 27 15.45 7.45 -8.13
C MET A 27 14.44 8.06 -9.10
N THR A 28 13.26 8.46 -8.62
CA THR A 28 12.23 9.09 -9.47
C THR A 28 12.67 10.42 -10.10
N ARG A 29 13.69 11.08 -9.53
CA ARG A 29 14.24 12.33 -10.07
C ARG A 29 15.23 12.12 -11.20
N PHE A 30 15.86 10.95 -11.27
CA PHE A 30 16.98 10.69 -12.19
C PHE A 30 16.71 9.56 -13.17
N LEU A 31 15.74 8.70 -12.91
CA LEU A 31 15.40 7.52 -13.71
C LEU A 31 13.97 7.62 -14.25
N SER A 32 13.72 7.00 -15.41
CA SER A 32 12.36 6.93 -15.95
C SER A 32 11.47 5.98 -15.12
N PRO A 33 10.13 6.17 -15.15
CA PRO A 33 9.20 5.30 -14.43
C PRO A 33 9.38 3.80 -14.72
N ASP A 34 9.74 3.45 -15.95
CA ASP A 34 9.96 2.06 -16.38
C ASP A 34 11.09 1.36 -15.62
N PHE A 35 12.10 2.11 -15.15
CA PHE A 35 13.15 1.59 -14.29
C PHE A 35 12.79 1.71 -12.81
N VAL A 36 12.11 2.79 -12.42
CA VAL A 36 11.79 3.06 -11.02
C VAL A 36 10.82 2.02 -10.46
N PHE A 37 9.74 1.67 -11.17
CA PHE A 37 8.74 0.74 -10.64
C PHE A 37 9.30 -0.65 -10.32
N PRO A 38 10.02 -1.34 -11.23
CA PRO A 38 10.61 -2.64 -10.92
C PRO A 38 11.64 -2.56 -9.78
N LEU A 39 12.48 -1.51 -9.76
CA LEU A 39 13.49 -1.36 -8.72
C LEU A 39 12.85 -1.06 -7.35
N ALA A 40 11.84 -0.21 -7.29
CA ALA A 40 11.07 0.04 -6.07
C ALA A 40 10.40 -1.24 -5.57
N ALA A 41 9.80 -2.04 -6.47
CA ALA A 41 9.23 -3.34 -6.14
C ALA A 41 10.26 -4.30 -5.53
N ILE A 42 11.44 -4.43 -6.16
CA ILE A 42 12.55 -5.26 -5.67
C ILE A 42 13.02 -4.78 -4.30
N LEU A 43 13.20 -3.47 -4.13
CA LEU A 43 13.64 -2.86 -2.88
C LEU A 43 12.62 -3.13 -1.76
N MET A 44 11.34 -2.85 -1.98
CA MET A 44 10.28 -3.03 -0.97
C MET A 44 10.04 -4.49 -0.63
N PHE A 45 10.00 -5.38 -1.63
CA PHE A 45 9.86 -6.82 -1.39
C PHE A 45 11.10 -7.41 -0.71
N GLY A 46 12.30 -6.99 -1.12
CA GLY A 46 13.57 -7.53 -0.65
C GLY A 46 13.97 -7.05 0.74
N MET A 47 13.61 -5.81 1.11
CA MET A 47 14.06 -5.16 2.35
C MET A 47 13.74 -5.97 3.62
N PRO A 48 12.54 -6.55 3.79
CA PRO A 48 12.25 -7.40 4.95
C PRO A 48 13.24 -8.56 5.12
N PHE A 49 13.67 -9.19 4.02
CA PHE A 49 14.61 -10.31 4.05
C PHE A 49 16.04 -9.86 4.36
N VAL A 50 16.45 -8.69 3.87
CA VAL A 50 17.73 -8.05 4.25
C VAL A 50 17.76 -7.76 5.75
N MET A 51 16.61 -7.34 6.31
CA MET A 51 16.44 -7.12 7.75
C MET A 51 16.23 -8.41 8.56
N LYS A 52 16.30 -9.59 7.91
CA LYS A 52 16.06 -10.90 8.52
C LYS A 52 14.69 -11.03 9.19
N SER A 53 13.71 -10.26 8.72
CA SER A 53 12.32 -10.33 9.18
C SER A 53 11.64 -11.55 8.58
N GLU A 54 10.91 -12.30 9.41
CA GLU A 54 10.09 -13.40 8.96
C GLU A 54 8.74 -12.86 8.44
N VAL A 55 8.61 -12.66 7.13
CA VAL A 55 7.35 -12.23 6.48
C VAL A 55 6.32 -13.39 6.49
N LYS A 56 5.77 -13.70 7.67
CA LYS A 56 4.86 -14.85 7.90
C LYS A 56 3.56 -14.76 7.11
N GLY A 57 3.12 -13.54 6.79
CA GLY A 57 1.85 -13.28 6.13
C GLY A 57 1.73 -13.79 4.69
N LEU A 58 2.84 -14.11 4.01
CA LEU A 58 2.83 -14.64 2.63
C LEU A 58 2.29 -16.07 2.52
N ARG A 59 2.22 -16.81 3.63
CA ARG A 59 1.67 -18.17 3.63
C ARG A 59 0.22 -18.17 3.13
N TRP A 60 -0.09 -19.07 2.20
CA TRP A 60 -1.42 -19.21 1.63
C TRP A 60 -2.48 -19.46 2.70
N LYS A 61 -3.58 -18.71 2.65
CA LYS A 61 -4.74 -18.91 3.52
C LYS A 61 -6.02 -18.54 2.76
N LEU A 62 -6.82 -19.55 2.40
CA LEU A 62 -8.10 -19.36 1.69
C LEU A 62 -9.02 -18.35 2.39
N ARG A 63 -9.10 -18.41 3.73
CA ARG A 63 -9.90 -17.46 4.51
C ARG A 63 -9.49 -16.00 4.26
N GLY A 64 -8.19 -15.72 4.14
CA GLY A 64 -7.70 -14.37 3.83
C GLY A 64 -8.10 -13.93 2.43
N VAL A 65 -7.98 -14.83 1.44
CA VAL A 65 -8.44 -14.57 0.07
C VAL A 65 -9.92 -14.20 0.04
N LEU A 66 -10.76 -14.99 0.71
CA LEU A 66 -12.21 -14.74 0.79
C LEU A 66 -12.53 -13.40 1.47
N ILE A 67 -11.85 -13.08 2.58
CA ILE A 67 -12.01 -11.78 3.25
C ILE A 67 -11.62 -10.64 2.32
N GLY A 68 -10.48 -10.75 1.63
CA GLY A 68 -10.02 -9.74 0.68
C GLY A 68 -11.02 -9.51 -0.44
N VAL A 69 -11.54 -10.57 -1.05
CA VAL A 69 -12.55 -10.48 -2.11
C VAL A 69 -13.84 -9.83 -1.59
N VAL A 70 -14.39 -10.30 -0.46
CA VAL A 70 -15.64 -9.76 0.10
C VAL A 70 -15.50 -8.28 0.44
N LEU A 71 -14.43 -7.89 1.13
CA LEU A 71 -14.20 -6.48 1.48
C LEU A 71 -13.95 -5.61 0.25
N SER A 72 -13.28 -6.14 -0.78
CA SER A 72 -13.11 -5.44 -2.06
C SER A 72 -14.45 -5.18 -2.72
N VAL A 73 -15.31 -6.20 -2.85
CA VAL A 73 -16.65 -6.02 -3.44
C VAL A 73 -17.44 -4.95 -2.67
N VAL A 74 -17.52 -5.08 -1.34
CA VAL A 74 -18.32 -4.15 -0.54
C VAL A 74 -17.80 -2.71 -0.63
N ILE A 75 -16.51 -2.51 -0.37
CA ILE A 75 -15.94 -1.15 -0.27
C ILE A 75 -15.80 -0.52 -1.66
N LEU A 76 -15.35 -1.27 -2.66
CA LEU A 76 -15.12 -0.72 -4.00
C LEU A 76 -16.43 -0.49 -4.74
N SER A 77 -17.49 -1.27 -4.51
CA SER A 77 -18.82 -0.95 -5.05
C SER A 77 -19.35 0.37 -4.49
N LEU A 78 -19.17 0.64 -3.19
CA LEU A 78 -19.54 1.93 -2.59
C LEU A 78 -18.73 3.09 -3.19
N TYR A 79 -17.43 2.90 -3.40
CA TYR A 79 -16.58 3.88 -4.07
C TYR A 79 -17.03 4.15 -5.51
N VAL A 80 -17.31 3.10 -6.29
CA VAL A 80 -17.81 3.25 -7.68
C VAL A 80 -19.14 3.98 -7.70
N LEU A 81 -20.07 3.65 -6.79
CA LEU A 81 -21.34 4.36 -6.66
C LEU A 81 -21.12 5.84 -6.33
N LEU A 82 -20.18 6.16 -5.45
CA LEU A 82 -19.81 7.53 -5.14
C LEU A 82 -19.28 8.27 -6.38
N CYS A 83 -18.34 7.67 -7.12
CA CYS A 83 -17.78 8.26 -8.34
C CYS A 83 -18.86 8.54 -9.40
N VAL A 84 -19.75 7.57 -9.65
CA VAL A 84 -20.79 7.70 -10.68
C VAL A 84 -21.89 8.66 -10.24
N ALA A 85 -22.40 8.53 -9.01
CA ALA A 85 -23.58 9.27 -8.57
C ALA A 85 -23.26 10.69 -8.07
N ALA A 86 -22.10 10.92 -7.46
CA ALA A 86 -21.75 12.21 -6.86
C ALA A 86 -20.77 13.03 -7.71
N PHE A 87 -19.96 12.39 -8.56
CA PHE A 87 -18.90 13.05 -9.32
C PHE A 87 -19.02 12.91 -10.83
N ASP A 88 -20.06 12.23 -11.33
CA ASP A 88 -20.29 11.98 -12.77
C ASP A 88 -19.07 11.35 -13.47
N LYS A 89 -18.35 10.47 -12.75
CA LYS A 89 -17.18 9.75 -13.25
C LYS A 89 -17.56 8.30 -13.61
N PRO A 90 -17.85 7.99 -14.89
CA PRO A 90 -18.21 6.63 -15.30
C PRO A 90 -17.00 5.69 -15.25
N VAL A 91 -17.28 4.40 -15.07
CA VAL A 91 -16.25 3.34 -15.12
C VAL A 91 -15.83 3.12 -16.56
N ARG A 92 -14.52 3.27 -16.83
CA ARG A 92 -13.87 3.13 -18.13
C ARG A 92 -12.84 2.01 -18.10
N LEU A 93 -13.25 0.81 -18.49
CA LEU A 93 -12.38 -0.37 -18.49
C LEU A 93 -11.30 -0.31 -19.58
N ASP A 94 -11.50 0.50 -20.62
CA ASP A 94 -10.52 0.83 -21.65
C ASP A 94 -9.23 1.46 -21.08
N ASN A 95 -9.30 2.07 -19.89
CA ASN A 95 -8.13 2.59 -19.18
C ASN A 95 -7.28 1.48 -18.51
N VAL A 96 -7.79 0.25 -18.43
CA VAL A 96 -7.15 -0.87 -17.71
C VAL A 96 -6.64 -1.91 -18.70
N SER A 97 -5.37 -1.79 -19.09
CA SER A 97 -4.71 -2.81 -19.93
C SER A 97 -4.23 -4.03 -19.13
N TYR A 98 -3.97 -5.14 -19.82
CA TYR A 98 -3.35 -6.32 -19.19
C TYR A 98 -1.99 -6.00 -18.55
N LEU A 99 -1.22 -5.10 -19.17
CA LEU A 99 0.06 -4.67 -18.61
C LEU A 99 -0.14 -3.92 -17.29
N VAL A 100 -1.12 -3.02 -17.21
CA VAL A 100 -1.47 -2.30 -15.98
C VAL A 100 -1.88 -3.28 -14.88
N ILE A 101 -2.67 -4.31 -15.21
CA ILE A 101 -3.07 -5.35 -14.26
C ILE A 101 -1.83 -6.06 -13.69
N ILE A 102 -0.93 -6.53 -14.55
CA ILE A 102 0.27 -7.26 -14.13
C ILE A 102 1.18 -6.36 -13.30
N GLN A 103 1.40 -5.12 -13.73
CA GLN A 103 2.22 -4.14 -13.02
C GLN A 103 1.66 -3.85 -11.62
N HIS A 104 0.35 -3.60 -11.50
CA HIS A 104 -0.24 -3.29 -10.21
C HIS A 104 -0.34 -4.47 -9.26
N LEU A 105 -0.48 -5.68 -9.77
CA LEU A 105 -0.41 -6.86 -8.91
C LEU A 105 1.03 -7.10 -8.43
N LEU A 106 1.97 -7.27 -9.36
CA LEU A 106 3.31 -7.78 -9.07
C LEU A 106 4.31 -6.71 -8.64
N LEU A 107 4.21 -5.50 -9.19
CA LEU A 107 5.19 -4.43 -8.95
C LEU A 107 4.69 -3.37 -7.96
N VAL A 108 3.41 -3.42 -7.55
CA VAL A 108 2.84 -2.47 -6.59
C VAL A 108 2.26 -3.21 -5.38
N SER A 109 1.16 -3.92 -5.56
CA SER A 109 0.38 -4.45 -4.42
C SER A 109 1.15 -5.50 -3.62
N VAL A 110 1.80 -6.46 -4.29
CA VAL A 110 2.63 -7.47 -3.61
C VAL A 110 3.80 -6.83 -2.83
N PRO A 111 4.72 -6.06 -3.45
CA PRO A 111 5.87 -5.51 -2.74
C PRO A 111 5.47 -4.52 -1.65
N GLU A 112 4.46 -3.68 -1.88
CA GLU A 112 4.00 -2.73 -0.88
C GLU A 112 3.38 -3.42 0.33
N GLU A 113 2.48 -4.40 0.15
CA GLU A 113 1.88 -5.09 1.30
C GLU A 113 2.90 -5.96 2.05
N VAL A 114 3.88 -6.54 1.35
CA VAL A 114 5.02 -7.23 1.97
C VAL A 114 5.82 -6.28 2.87
N PHE A 115 6.11 -5.07 2.39
CA PHE A 115 6.87 -4.10 3.15
C PHE A 115 6.06 -3.47 4.29
N PHE A 116 4.88 -2.92 4.00
CA PHE A 116 4.12 -2.16 4.99
C PHE A 116 3.43 -3.06 6.02
N ARG A 117 2.84 -4.18 5.62
CA ARG A 117 2.13 -5.07 6.55
C ARG A 117 3.00 -6.21 7.03
N GLY A 118 3.68 -6.86 6.08
CA GLY A 118 4.51 -8.02 6.35
C GLY A 118 5.75 -7.69 7.17
N TYR A 119 6.26 -6.47 7.07
CA TYR A 119 7.41 -5.99 7.83
C TYR A 119 7.07 -4.86 8.80
N LEU A 120 6.75 -3.64 8.33
CA LEU A 120 6.61 -2.50 9.24
C LEU A 120 5.54 -2.71 10.32
N GLN A 121 4.33 -3.14 9.93
CA GLN A 121 3.26 -3.37 10.90
C GLN A 121 3.56 -4.53 11.84
N GLU A 122 4.16 -5.62 11.33
CA GLU A 122 4.49 -6.79 12.15
C GLU A 122 5.59 -6.45 13.18
N GLU A 123 6.67 -5.80 12.76
CA GLU A 123 7.78 -5.39 13.66
C GLU A 123 7.34 -4.36 14.71
N MET A 124 6.43 -3.45 14.34
CA MET A 124 5.80 -2.50 15.27
C MET A 124 4.76 -3.15 16.20
N GLY A 125 4.56 -4.47 16.09
CA GLY A 125 3.80 -5.29 17.04
C GLY A 125 2.35 -5.58 16.64
N ASN A 126 1.98 -5.35 15.38
CA ASN A 126 0.70 -5.71 14.76
C ASN A 126 -0.52 -5.46 15.68
N ASN A 127 -0.71 -4.20 16.05
CA ASN A 127 -1.78 -3.70 16.92
C ASN A 127 -2.35 -2.38 16.36
N LEU A 128 -3.39 -1.82 16.98
CA LEU A 128 -4.03 -0.59 16.49
C LEU A 128 -3.06 0.59 16.37
N LYS A 129 -2.09 0.72 17.28
CA LYS A 129 -1.07 1.78 17.20
C LYS A 129 -0.15 1.57 16.00
N ALA A 130 0.30 0.34 15.77
CA ALA A 130 1.09 0.00 14.58
C ALA A 130 0.30 0.28 13.29
N ILE A 131 -1.00 -0.05 13.25
CA ILE A 131 -1.87 0.26 12.10
C ILE A 131 -1.90 1.75 11.83
N LEU A 132 -2.16 2.59 12.84
CA LEU A 132 -2.20 4.04 12.68
C LEU A 132 -0.86 4.60 12.19
N MET A 133 0.25 4.15 12.79
CA MET A 133 1.59 4.60 12.42
C MET A 133 1.96 4.18 11.00
N VAL A 134 1.78 2.91 10.65
CA VAL A 134 2.09 2.40 9.30
C VAL A 134 1.18 3.04 8.25
N SER A 135 -0.08 3.33 8.58
CA SER A 135 -0.98 4.02 7.64
C SER A 135 -0.56 5.46 7.39
N LEU A 136 -0.06 6.14 8.42
CA LEU A 136 0.53 7.47 8.27
C LEU A 136 1.81 7.41 7.42
N LEU A 137 2.71 6.45 7.70
CA LEU A 137 3.92 6.24 6.89
C LEU A 137 3.56 5.91 5.43
N PHE A 138 2.54 5.10 5.19
CA PHE A 138 2.06 4.78 3.84
C PHE A 138 1.67 6.05 3.06
N ALA A 139 0.87 6.92 3.67
CA ALA A 139 0.44 8.17 3.07
C ALA A 139 1.58 9.17 2.86
N VAL A 140 2.50 9.28 3.83
CA VAL A 140 3.71 10.11 3.69
C VAL A 140 4.64 9.57 2.61
N GLY A 141 4.74 8.26 2.46
CA GLY A 141 5.54 7.61 1.41
C GLY A 141 4.99 7.93 0.02
N HIS A 142 3.67 7.87 -0.14
CA HIS A 142 2.99 8.30 -1.35
C HIS A 142 3.25 9.78 -1.65
N LEU A 143 3.11 10.66 -0.66
CA LEU A 143 3.43 12.08 -0.79
C LEU A 143 4.89 12.31 -1.22
N ALA A 144 5.84 11.63 -0.59
CA ALA A 144 7.26 11.76 -0.92
C ALA A 144 7.55 11.29 -2.35
N VAL A 145 7.19 10.05 -2.67
CA VAL A 145 7.52 9.43 -3.97
C VAL A 145 6.76 10.09 -5.13
N ARG A 146 5.45 10.35 -4.98
CA ARG A 146 4.65 10.95 -6.05
C ARG A 146 4.86 12.46 -6.14
N CYS A 147 4.84 13.18 -5.02
CA CYS A 147 4.87 14.64 -5.07
C CYS A 147 6.26 15.23 -5.01
N MET A 148 7.14 14.73 -4.15
CA MET A 148 8.54 15.16 -4.13
C MET A 148 9.40 14.43 -5.17
N GLY A 149 8.93 13.32 -5.72
CA GLY A 149 9.61 12.58 -6.79
C GLY A 149 9.15 13.00 -8.18
N PHE A 150 7.96 12.55 -8.58
CA PHE A 150 7.39 12.83 -9.91
C PHE A 150 6.81 14.24 -10.08
N GLY A 151 6.53 14.94 -8.98
CA GLY A 151 5.95 16.28 -8.99
C GLY A 151 4.42 16.25 -8.96
N CYS A 152 3.83 16.65 -7.84
CA CYS A 152 2.39 16.88 -7.74
C CYS A 152 2.06 18.37 -7.93
N SER A 153 0.82 18.65 -8.32
CA SER A 153 0.25 19.99 -8.29
C SER A 153 -1.21 19.93 -7.84
N GLY A 154 -1.73 21.03 -7.30
CA GLY A 154 -3.14 21.18 -6.92
C GLY A 154 -3.64 20.07 -5.98
N ALA A 155 -4.74 19.42 -6.37
CA ALA A 155 -5.40 18.37 -5.60
C ALA A 155 -4.56 17.10 -5.40
N GLY A 156 -3.51 16.90 -6.21
CA GLY A 156 -2.66 15.71 -6.14
C GLY A 156 -1.97 15.52 -4.79
N TYR A 157 -1.69 16.59 -4.03
CA TYR A 157 -1.16 16.46 -2.67
C TYR A 157 -2.19 15.82 -1.72
N VAL A 158 -3.45 16.22 -1.83
CA VAL A 158 -4.54 15.73 -0.99
C VAL A 158 -4.86 14.27 -1.36
N GLU A 159 -4.96 13.96 -2.65
CA GLU A 159 -5.17 12.59 -3.14
C GLU A 159 -4.15 11.60 -2.59
N ASN A 160 -2.86 11.96 -2.57
CA ASN A 160 -1.82 11.10 -2.02
C ASN A 160 -1.94 10.91 -0.50
N LEU A 161 -2.37 11.94 0.25
CA LEU A 161 -2.63 11.82 1.69
C LEU A 161 -3.88 10.98 1.98
N LEU A 162 -4.87 10.96 1.09
CA LEU A 162 -6.08 10.15 1.24
C LEU A 162 -5.79 8.65 1.21
N THR A 163 -4.64 8.22 0.71
CA THR A 163 -4.17 6.81 0.80
C THR A 163 -4.02 6.33 2.24
N PHE A 164 -4.01 7.22 3.23
CA PHE A 164 -4.12 6.91 4.65
C PHE A 164 -5.35 6.03 4.97
N PHE A 165 -6.52 6.34 4.41
CA PHE A 165 -7.78 5.65 4.71
C PHE A 165 -7.83 4.19 4.21
N PRO A 166 -7.56 3.88 2.94
CA PRO A 166 -7.46 2.48 2.51
C PRO A 166 -6.33 1.75 3.25
N SER A 167 -5.26 2.46 3.63
CA SER A 167 -4.18 1.89 4.44
C SER A 167 -4.64 1.46 5.84
N LEU A 168 -5.57 2.17 6.47
CA LEU A 168 -6.19 1.75 7.73
C LEU A 168 -7.00 0.45 7.56
N VAL A 169 -7.79 0.37 6.48
CA VAL A 169 -8.58 -0.84 6.16
C VAL A 169 -7.65 -2.03 5.98
N MET A 170 -6.59 -1.87 5.19
CA MET A 170 -5.59 -2.90 4.96
C MET A 170 -4.86 -3.29 6.26
N GLY A 171 -4.48 -2.32 7.10
CA GLY A 171 -3.86 -2.60 8.39
C GLY A 171 -4.73 -3.43 9.31
N TYR A 172 -6.03 -3.10 9.41
CA TYR A 172 -7.00 -3.88 10.18
C TYR A 172 -7.26 -5.26 9.56
N MET A 173 -7.35 -5.33 8.23
CA MET A 173 -7.52 -6.59 7.51
C MET A 173 -6.37 -7.56 7.80
N TYR A 174 -5.14 -7.06 7.86
CA TYR A 174 -3.97 -7.87 8.21
C TYR A 174 -3.98 -8.30 9.68
N LEU A 175 -4.38 -7.42 10.60
CA LEU A 175 -4.49 -7.72 12.02
C LEU A 175 -5.40 -8.93 12.30
N VAL A 176 -6.54 -9.00 11.59
CA VAL A 176 -7.55 -10.06 11.74
C VAL A 176 -7.19 -11.31 10.93
N SER A 177 -6.76 -11.16 9.68
CA SER A 177 -6.54 -12.30 8.77
C SER A 177 -5.19 -12.99 8.97
N ARG A 178 -4.19 -12.26 9.48
CA ARG A 178 -2.80 -12.72 9.64
C ARG A 178 -2.24 -13.31 8.35
N THR A 179 -2.60 -12.72 7.21
CA THR A 179 -2.10 -13.07 5.88
C THR A 179 -2.15 -11.85 4.97
N LEU A 180 -1.19 -11.76 4.07
CA LEU A 180 -1.10 -10.67 3.10
C LEU A 180 -2.02 -10.88 1.90
N TRP A 181 -2.56 -12.08 1.68
CA TRP A 181 -3.42 -12.34 0.51
C TRP A 181 -4.69 -11.49 0.53
N ALA A 182 -5.27 -11.24 1.71
CA ALA A 182 -6.44 -10.37 1.84
C ALA A 182 -6.11 -8.95 1.38
N ASN A 183 -5.00 -8.42 1.90
CA ASN A 183 -4.46 -7.11 1.60
C ASN A 183 -4.07 -6.93 0.13
N ILE A 184 -3.30 -7.88 -0.43
CA ILE A 184 -2.81 -7.83 -1.81
C ILE A 184 -3.99 -7.77 -2.78
N ILE A 185 -5.03 -8.59 -2.56
CA ILE A 185 -6.24 -8.59 -3.40
C ILE A 185 -6.95 -7.25 -3.30
N PHE A 186 -7.17 -6.75 -2.08
CA PHE A 186 -7.86 -5.48 -1.87
C PHE A 186 -7.10 -4.30 -2.48
N HIS A 187 -5.81 -4.19 -2.23
CA HIS A 187 -4.95 -3.15 -2.78
C HIS A 187 -4.95 -3.20 -4.31
N PHE A 188 -4.71 -4.37 -4.89
CA PHE A 188 -4.71 -4.56 -6.34
C PHE A 188 -6.03 -4.12 -6.97
N LEU A 189 -7.15 -4.59 -6.44
CA LEU A 189 -8.47 -4.24 -6.97
C LEU A 189 -8.80 -2.75 -6.76
N ALA A 190 -8.37 -2.16 -5.64
CA ALA A 190 -8.53 -0.72 -5.40
C ALA A 190 -7.78 0.10 -6.46
N ASN A 191 -6.54 -0.26 -6.80
CA ASN A 191 -5.77 0.42 -7.84
C ASN A 191 -6.41 0.27 -9.23
N VAL A 192 -6.90 -0.93 -9.57
CA VAL A 192 -7.62 -1.17 -10.83
C VAL A 192 -8.89 -0.32 -10.92
N VAL A 193 -9.69 -0.29 -9.85
CA VAL A 193 -10.91 0.52 -9.79
C VAL A 193 -10.59 2.01 -9.86
N TYR A 194 -9.56 2.47 -9.15
CA TYR A 194 -9.11 3.86 -9.19
C TYR A 194 -8.73 4.29 -10.60
N ILE A 195 -7.98 3.47 -11.34
CA ILE A 195 -7.64 3.74 -12.74
C ILE A 195 -8.88 3.73 -13.63
N ALA A 196 -9.76 2.74 -13.46
CA ALA A 196 -10.98 2.64 -14.25
C ALA A 196 -11.92 3.84 -14.06
N THR A 197 -11.94 4.46 -12.88
CA THR A 197 -12.76 5.67 -12.63
C THR A 197 -12.01 6.98 -12.88
N GLY A 198 -10.69 6.93 -13.16
CA GLY A 198 -9.85 8.12 -13.29
C GLY A 198 -9.59 8.87 -11.96
N GLY A 199 -9.67 8.16 -10.83
CA GLY A 199 -9.55 8.73 -9.48
C GLY A 199 -10.71 9.64 -9.07
N LEU A 200 -10.69 10.12 -7.82
CA LEU A 200 -11.58 11.19 -7.34
C LEU A 200 -11.03 12.56 -7.71
#